data_AF-A0A2S6T446-F1
#
_entry.id   AF-A0A2S6T446-F1
#
_cell.length_a   1.000
_cell.length_b   1.000
_cell.length_c   1.000
_cell.angle_alpha   90.00
_cell.angle_beta   90.00
_cell.angle_gamma   90.00
#
_symmetry.space_group_name_H-M   'P 1'
#
loop_
_entity.id
_entity.type
_entity.pdbx_description
1 polymer ?
#
loop_
_entity_poly.entity_id
_entity_poly.type
_entity_poly.pdbx_seq_one_letter_code
_entity_poly.pdbx_strand_id
1 'polypeptide(L)'
;KVNRRIIANNFRLYTSSWKENNSTLINALNVEKNVMFLILTLIILVASMNIISGLIIFVKEKNKDIGILKTIGLSNKSLIKIFLSIGLIIGLIGTIFGGLVGVIFSLNIKSIQFFIENILHTDLFAKEIYYLSNLPSRVDNLEVFYVLIISIIICLIATTIPAYRSMKVDPIKSLKND
;
A
#
# COMPACT_ATOMS: atom_id res chain seq x y z
N LYS A 1 -20.09 -27.53 -0.99
CA LYS A 1 -20.87 -28.27 -2.02
C LYS A 1 -21.89 -29.27 -1.40
N VAL A 2 -22.33 -29.10 -0.15
CA VAL A 2 -23.15 -30.09 0.59
C VAL A 2 -24.66 -29.75 0.62
N ASN A 3 -25.07 -28.56 0.18
CA ASN A 3 -26.37 -27.98 0.58
C ASN A 3 -27.59 -28.30 -0.31
N ARG A 4 -27.51 -29.25 -1.26
CA ARG A 4 -28.61 -29.50 -2.22
C ARG A 4 -29.39 -30.81 -2.04
N ARG A 5 -29.01 -31.71 -1.14
CA ARG A 5 -29.64 -33.04 -1.02
C ARG A 5 -30.69 -33.18 0.10
N ILE A 6 -30.97 -32.14 0.89
CA ILE A 6 -31.85 -32.25 2.08
C ILE A 6 -33.29 -31.77 1.82
N ILE A 7 -33.60 -31.25 0.63
CA ILE A 7 -34.90 -30.61 0.33
C ILE A 7 -36.06 -31.63 0.14
N ALA A 8 -35.82 -32.94 0.27
CA ALA A 8 -36.81 -33.97 -0.04
C ALA A 8 -37.72 -34.41 1.13
N ASN A 9 -37.67 -33.78 2.30
CA ASN A 9 -38.59 -34.09 3.41
C ASN A 9 -39.23 -32.84 3.98
N ASN A 10 -40.53 -32.95 4.29
CA ASN A 10 -41.48 -31.89 4.67
C ASN A 10 -41.22 -31.24 6.05
N PHE A 11 -39.97 -31.23 6.53
CA PHE A 11 -39.55 -30.53 7.73
C PHE A 11 -38.97 -29.17 7.32
N ARG A 12 -39.60 -28.08 7.77
CA ARG A 12 -39.03 -26.71 7.69
C ARG A 12 -37.79 -26.63 8.60
N LEU A 13 -36.68 -27.18 8.14
CA LEU A 13 -35.38 -27.06 8.78
C LEU A 13 -34.86 -25.65 8.52
N TYR A 14 -34.93 -24.79 9.55
CA TYR A 14 -34.23 -23.51 9.55
C TYR A 14 -32.73 -23.79 9.65
N THR A 15 -32.02 -23.77 8.54
CA THR A 15 -30.57 -23.82 8.54
C THR A 15 -30.04 -22.42 8.86
N SER A 16 -29.93 -22.08 10.14
CA SER A 16 -29.19 -20.89 10.55
C SER A 16 -27.70 -21.16 10.35
N SER A 17 -27.05 -20.37 9.50
CA SER A 17 -25.60 -20.51 9.36
C SER A 17 -24.92 -19.99 10.63
N TRP A 18 -23.81 -20.59 11.07
CA TRP A 18 -23.03 -20.09 12.21
C TRP A 18 -22.66 -18.59 12.08
N LYS A 19 -22.53 -18.12 10.83
CA LYS A 19 -22.28 -16.73 10.45
C LYS A 19 -23.46 -15.79 10.75
N GLU A 20 -24.69 -16.28 10.71
CA GLU A 20 -25.89 -15.50 11.10
C GLU A 20 -26.01 -15.39 12.62
N ASN A 21 -25.72 -16.45 13.37
CA ASN A 21 -25.75 -16.43 14.83
C ASN A 21 -24.63 -15.60 15.47
N ASN A 22 -23.50 -15.43 14.78
CA ASN A 22 -22.35 -14.64 15.25
C ASN A 22 -22.15 -13.36 14.43
N SER A 23 -23.23 -12.76 13.96
CA SER A 23 -23.20 -11.55 13.13
C SER A 23 -22.49 -10.38 13.79
N THR A 24 -22.57 -10.24 15.11
CA THR A 24 -21.85 -9.21 15.90
C THR A 24 -20.33 -9.37 15.83
N LEU A 25 -19.82 -10.59 16.01
CA LEU A 25 -18.39 -10.91 15.91
C LEU A 25 -17.87 -10.65 14.49
N ILE A 26 -18.63 -11.06 13.48
CA ILE A 26 -18.24 -10.89 12.08
C ILE A 26 -18.26 -9.41 11.68
N ASN A 27 -19.25 -8.66 12.14
CA ASN A 27 -19.28 -7.22 11.93
C ASN A 27 -18.11 -6.52 12.62
N ALA A 28 -17.74 -6.93 13.84
CA ALA A 28 -16.57 -6.40 14.55
C ALA A 28 -15.27 -6.64 13.77
N LEU A 29 -15.05 -7.86 13.27
CA LEU A 29 -13.88 -8.20 12.43
C LEU A 29 -13.84 -7.40 11.12
N ASN A 30 -15.00 -7.17 10.49
CA ASN A 30 -15.07 -6.35 9.28
C ASN A 30 -14.74 -4.88 9.57
N VAL A 31 -15.22 -4.33 10.69
CA VAL A 31 -14.90 -2.96 11.12
C VAL A 31 -13.41 -2.84 11.39
N GLU A 32 -12.80 -3.79 12.09
CA GLU A 32 -11.35 -3.83 12.33
C GLU A 32 -10.57 -3.80 11.02
N LYS A 33 -10.90 -4.67 10.05
CA LYS A 33 -10.27 -4.68 8.73
C LYS A 33 -10.41 -3.33 8.01
N ASN A 34 -11.58 -2.70 8.06
CA ASN A 34 -11.79 -1.38 7.46
C ASN A 34 -10.92 -0.30 8.12
N VAL A 35 -10.77 -0.34 9.45
CA VAL A 35 -9.90 0.59 10.18
C VAL A 35 -8.43 0.37 9.80
N MET A 36 -7.97 -0.88 9.69
CA MET A 36 -6.61 -1.19 9.22
C MET A 36 -6.37 -0.65 7.79
N PHE A 37 -7.33 -0.81 6.88
CA PHE A 37 -7.25 -0.27 5.53
C PHE A 37 -7.14 1.27 5.52
N LEU A 38 -7.90 1.95 6.38
CA LEU A 38 -7.82 3.41 6.53
C LEU A 38 -6.43 3.84 7.00
N ILE A 39 -5.90 3.20 8.05
CA ILE A 39 -4.55 3.49 8.59
C ILE A 39 -3.49 3.27 7.51
N LEU A 40 -3.54 2.15 6.79
CA LEU A 40 -2.60 1.84 5.72
C LEU A 40 -2.63 2.91 4.62
N THR A 41 -3.84 3.34 4.22
CA THR A 41 -4.02 4.40 3.22
C THR A 41 -3.41 5.72 3.69
N LEU A 42 -3.55 6.07 4.96
CA LEU A 42 -2.96 7.27 5.55
C LEU A 42 -1.42 7.22 5.50
N ILE A 43 -0.82 6.06 5.83
CA ILE A 43 0.63 5.86 5.76
C ILE A 43 1.13 6.02 4.32
N ILE A 44 0.43 5.43 3.35
CA ILE A 44 0.76 5.58 1.93
C ILE A 44 0.69 7.05 1.50
N LEU A 45 -0.32 7.79 1.99
CA LEU A 45 -0.46 9.22 1.69
C LEU A 45 0.75 10.01 2.21
N VAL A 46 1.15 9.80 3.47
CA VAL A 46 2.34 10.44 4.05
C VAL A 46 3.61 10.06 3.28
N ALA A 47 3.79 8.79 2.93
CA ALA A 47 4.92 8.33 2.12
C ALA A 47 4.94 9.00 0.74
N SER A 48 3.77 9.17 0.11
CA SER A 48 3.66 9.83 -1.19
C SER A 48 4.05 11.32 -1.12
N MET A 49 3.77 12.01 0.00
CA MET A 49 4.22 13.38 0.21
C MET A 49 5.75 13.49 0.28
N ASN A 50 6.42 12.48 0.83
CA ASN A 50 7.89 12.43 0.82
C ASN A 50 8.43 12.29 -0.61
N ILE A 51 7.81 11.45 -1.44
CA ILE A 51 8.16 11.32 -2.86
C ILE A 51 7.96 12.65 -3.59
N ILE A 52 6.82 13.32 -3.37
CA ILE A 52 6.55 14.65 -3.96
C ILE A 52 7.65 15.63 -3.59
N SER A 53 8.00 15.71 -2.31
CA SER A 53 9.00 16.64 -1.81
C SER A 53 10.38 16.35 -2.41
N GLY A 54 10.78 15.07 -2.44
CA GLY A 54 12.02 14.64 -3.07
C GLY A 54 12.09 14.96 -4.56
N LEU A 55 11.01 14.69 -5.30
CA LEU A 55 10.94 15.01 -6.74
C LEU A 55 10.99 16.53 -7.00
N ILE A 56 10.33 17.34 -6.17
CA ILE A 56 10.41 18.81 -6.30
C ILE A 56 11.84 19.29 -6.08
N ILE A 57 12.54 18.76 -5.07
CA ILE A 57 13.94 19.11 -4.80
C ILE A 57 14.83 18.66 -5.96
N PHE A 58 14.67 17.43 -6.43
CA PHE A 58 15.42 16.89 -7.56
C PHE A 58 15.25 17.73 -8.84
N VAL A 59 14.03 18.18 -9.15
CA VAL A 59 13.77 19.11 -10.27
C VAL A 59 14.54 20.41 -10.08
N LYS A 60 14.51 20.98 -8.87
CA LYS A 60 15.19 22.24 -8.58
C LYS A 60 16.70 22.14 -8.75
N GLU A 61 17.30 21.07 -8.27
CA GLU A 61 18.75 20.79 -8.45
C GLU A 61 19.11 20.62 -9.93
N LYS A 62 18.19 20.05 -10.72
CA LYS A 62 18.38 19.81 -12.15
C LYS A 62 17.83 20.92 -13.06
N ASN A 63 17.46 22.07 -12.52
CA ASN A 63 16.91 23.18 -13.31
C ASN A 63 17.84 23.66 -14.44
N LYS A 64 19.15 23.71 -14.21
CA LYS A 64 20.13 24.12 -15.23
C LYS A 64 20.21 23.14 -16.39
N ASP A 65 20.33 21.84 -16.08
CA ASP A 65 20.33 20.76 -17.08
C ASP A 65 19.03 20.78 -17.92
N ILE A 66 17.89 21.01 -17.27
CA ILE A 66 16.58 21.17 -17.94
C ILE A 66 16.56 22.42 -18.83
N GLY A 67 17.14 23.52 -18.37
CA GLY A 67 17.28 24.75 -19.15
C GLY A 67 18.06 24.52 -20.45
N ILE A 68 19.19 23.83 -20.38
CA ILE A 68 20.02 23.48 -21.55
C ILE A 68 19.25 22.55 -22.51
N LEU A 69 18.54 21.54 -21.98
CA LEU A 69 17.73 20.67 -22.83
C LEU A 69 16.59 21.45 -23.52
N LYS A 70 15.97 22.42 -22.83
CA LYS A 70 14.94 23.28 -23.43
C LYS A 70 15.51 24.17 -24.53
N THR A 71 16.74 24.68 -24.41
CA THR A 71 17.36 25.49 -25.48
C THR A 71 17.69 24.67 -26.72
N ILE A 72 17.96 23.36 -26.57
CA ILE A 72 18.20 22.42 -27.68
C ILE A 72 16.87 21.90 -28.28
N GLY A 73 15.71 22.30 -27.76
CA GLY A 73 14.40 22.01 -28.34
C GLY A 73 13.56 20.98 -27.57
N LEU A 74 13.91 20.62 -26.33
CA LEU A 74 13.10 19.72 -25.51
C LEU A 74 11.72 20.34 -25.21
N SER A 75 10.66 19.66 -25.65
CA SER A 75 9.29 20.08 -25.34
C SER A 75 8.94 19.89 -23.87
N ASN A 76 8.08 20.76 -23.33
CA ASN A 76 7.53 20.60 -21.98
C ASN A 76 6.84 19.23 -21.80
N LYS A 77 6.21 18.67 -22.83
CA LYS A 77 5.56 17.35 -22.79
C LYS A 77 6.56 16.23 -22.54
N SER A 78 7.73 16.29 -23.17
CA SER A 78 8.82 15.32 -22.95
C SER A 78 9.31 15.37 -21.51
N LEU A 79 9.40 16.57 -20.93
CA LEU A 79 9.80 16.78 -19.54
C LEU A 79 8.83 16.10 -18.56
N ILE A 80 7.51 16.28 -18.74
CA ILE A 80 6.49 15.61 -17.91
C ILE A 80 6.67 14.09 -17.98
N LYS A 81 6.84 13.55 -19.20
CA LYS A 81 6.96 12.09 -19.40
C LYS A 81 8.15 11.54 -18.63
N ILE A 82 9.29 12.23 -18.63
CA ILE A 82 10.47 11.81 -17.86
C ILE A 82 10.13 11.75 -16.36
N PHE A 83 9.54 12.79 -15.80
CA PHE A 83 9.21 12.84 -14.37
C PHE A 83 8.11 11.85 -13.96
N LEU A 84 7.09 11.65 -14.81
CA LEU A 84 6.09 10.60 -14.61
C LEU A 84 6.72 9.20 -14.64
N SER A 85 7.63 8.94 -15.59
CA SER A 85 8.35 7.66 -15.66
C SER A 85 9.21 7.42 -14.42
N ILE A 86 9.91 8.45 -13.92
CA ILE A 86 10.71 8.33 -12.69
C ILE A 86 9.82 7.97 -11.50
N GLY A 87 8.73 8.68 -11.27
CA GLY A 87 7.83 8.36 -10.17
C GLY A 87 7.14 7.00 -10.33
N LEU A 88 6.80 6.60 -11.56
CA LEU A 88 6.26 5.27 -11.84
C LEU A 88 7.28 4.16 -11.54
N ILE A 89 8.55 4.35 -11.90
CA ILE A 89 9.63 3.40 -11.59
C ILE A 89 9.82 3.29 -10.07
N ILE A 90 9.91 4.42 -9.36
CA ILE A 90 10.03 4.44 -7.89
C ILE A 90 8.83 3.75 -7.24
N GLY A 91 7.61 4.06 -7.70
CA GLY A 91 6.38 3.47 -7.21
C GLY A 91 6.30 1.96 -7.45
N LEU A 92 6.69 1.48 -8.64
CA LEU A 92 6.73 0.05 -8.96
C LEU A 92 7.76 -0.70 -8.14
N ILE A 93 8.99 -0.19 -8.07
CA ILE A 93 10.06 -0.82 -7.29
C ILE A 93 9.66 -0.87 -5.81
N GLY A 94 9.17 0.23 -5.27
CA GLY A 94 8.71 0.30 -3.88
C GLY A 94 7.54 -0.66 -3.60
N THR A 95 6.57 -0.75 -4.51
CA THR A 95 5.40 -1.62 -4.36
C THR A 95 5.78 -3.11 -4.46
N ILE A 96 6.64 -3.48 -5.42
CA ILE A 96 7.14 -4.86 -5.55
C ILE A 96 7.96 -5.25 -4.33
N PHE A 97 8.90 -4.39 -3.92
CA PHE A 97 9.78 -4.68 -2.80
C PHE A 97 8.99 -4.73 -1.49
N GLY A 98 8.12 -3.75 -1.24
CA GLY A 98 7.23 -3.73 -0.08
C GLY A 98 6.27 -4.92 -0.04
N GLY A 99 5.71 -5.31 -1.19
CA GLY A 99 4.84 -6.48 -1.31
C GLY A 99 5.58 -7.78 -1.00
N LEU A 100 6.77 -7.98 -1.56
CA LEU A 100 7.61 -9.15 -1.29
C LEU A 100 7.99 -9.23 0.19
N VAL A 101 8.51 -8.14 0.75
CA VAL A 101 8.89 -8.07 2.17
C VAL A 101 7.68 -8.32 3.06
N GLY A 102 6.52 -7.72 2.76
CA GLY A 102 5.29 -7.92 3.52
C GLY A 102 4.78 -9.36 3.50
N VAL A 103 4.81 -10.02 2.35
CA VAL A 103 4.42 -11.45 2.24
C VAL A 103 5.39 -12.34 2.98
N ILE A 104 6.70 -12.15 2.81
CA ILE A 104 7.73 -12.91 3.54
C ILE A 104 7.56 -12.71 5.04
N PHE A 105 7.31 -11.49 5.49
CA PHE A 105 7.08 -11.17 6.91
C PHE A 105 5.83 -11.88 7.44
N SER A 106 4.72 -11.86 6.69
CA SER A 106 3.47 -12.51 7.09
C SER A 106 3.59 -14.04 7.21
N LEU A 107 4.37 -14.67 6.33
CA LEU A 107 4.66 -16.11 6.39
C LEU A 107 5.56 -16.48 7.57
N ASN A 108 6.49 -15.59 7.95
CA ASN A 108 7.45 -15.82 9.03
C ASN A 108 6.99 -15.27 10.39
N ILE A 109 5.73 -14.87 10.53
CA ILE A 109 5.23 -14.20 11.74
C ILE A 109 5.46 -15.01 13.01
N LYS A 110 5.37 -16.35 12.94
CA LYS A 110 5.61 -17.25 14.08
C LYS A 110 7.07 -17.26 14.53
N SER A 111 7.99 -17.23 13.56
CA SER A 111 9.43 -17.18 13.86
C SER A 111 9.81 -15.85 14.49
N ILE A 112 9.21 -14.76 14.01
CA ILE A 112 9.39 -13.42 14.57
C ILE A 112 8.82 -13.34 15.99
N GLN A 113 7.62 -13.89 16.20
CA GLN A 113 7.00 -13.98 17.52
C GLN A 113 7.92 -14.69 18.52
N PHE A 114 8.40 -15.90 18.19
CA PHE A 114 9.29 -16.66 19.07
C PHE A 114 10.60 -15.92 19.37
N PHE A 115 11.17 -15.23 18.36
CA PHE A 115 12.38 -14.43 18.55
C PHE A 115 12.18 -13.27 19.54
N ILE A 116 11.04 -12.57 19.45
CA ILE A 116 10.72 -11.47 20.35
C ILE A 116 10.39 -11.98 21.76
N GLU A 117 9.62 -13.07 21.89
CA GLU A 117 9.31 -13.70 23.19
C GLU A 117 10.60 -14.13 23.91
N ASN A 118 11.57 -14.68 23.18
CA ASN A 118 12.86 -15.09 23.75
C ASN A 118 13.73 -13.91 24.21
N ILE A 119 13.57 -12.73 23.61
CA ILE A 119 14.28 -11.49 24.01
C ILE A 119 13.58 -10.79 25.17
N LEU A 120 12.25 -10.69 25.13
CA LEU A 120 11.48 -9.97 26.15
C LEU A 120 11.17 -10.81 27.39
N HIS A 121 11.40 -12.14 27.34
CA HIS A 121 11.03 -13.09 28.40
C HIS A 121 9.56 -12.96 28.85
N THR A 122 8.68 -12.51 27.95
CA THR A 122 7.24 -12.37 28.19
C THR A 122 6.45 -13.07 27.10
N ASP A 123 5.38 -13.76 27.49
CA ASP A 123 4.44 -14.38 26.57
C ASP A 123 3.56 -13.29 25.93
N LEU A 124 3.99 -12.76 24.78
CA LEU A 124 3.28 -11.71 24.04
C LEU A 124 1.85 -12.11 23.68
N PHE A 125 1.62 -13.41 23.51
CA PHE A 125 0.32 -13.99 23.22
C PHE A 125 -0.06 -15.05 24.25
N ALA A 126 -0.11 -14.65 25.53
CA ALA A 126 -0.63 -15.50 26.59
C ALA A 126 -2.02 -16.04 26.20
N LYS A 127 -2.09 -17.37 26.00
CA LYS A 127 -3.30 -18.10 25.56
C LYS A 127 -4.53 -17.82 26.42
N GLU A 128 -4.31 -17.39 27.65
CA GLU A 128 -5.32 -17.11 28.69
C GLU A 128 -6.11 -15.82 28.45
N ILE A 129 -5.52 -14.81 27.77
CA ILE A 129 -6.17 -13.52 27.53
C ILE A 129 -6.90 -13.51 26.18
N TYR A 130 -6.33 -14.17 25.17
CA TYR A 130 -6.85 -14.11 23.79
C TYR A 130 -7.71 -15.29 23.38
N TYR A 131 -7.80 -16.38 24.18
CA TYR A 131 -8.55 -17.63 23.87
C TYR A 131 -8.24 -18.26 22.48
N LEU A 132 -7.33 -17.69 21.69
CA LEU A 132 -6.83 -18.20 20.43
C LEU A 132 -5.48 -18.86 20.69
N SER A 133 -5.42 -20.17 20.55
CA SER A 133 -4.20 -20.96 20.76
C SER A 133 -3.08 -20.63 19.77
N ASN A 134 -3.43 -19.99 18.64
CA ASN A 134 -2.55 -19.48 17.59
C ASN A 134 -3.33 -18.42 16.77
N LEU A 135 -2.69 -17.30 16.39
CA LEU A 135 -3.20 -16.45 15.32
C LEU A 135 -2.79 -17.04 13.97
N PRO A 136 -3.72 -17.60 13.16
CA PRO A 136 -3.37 -18.06 11.83
C PRO A 136 -3.11 -16.85 10.92
N SER A 137 -1.85 -16.60 10.53
CA SER A 137 -1.58 -15.65 9.43
C SER A 137 -2.01 -16.29 8.11
N ARG A 138 -3.24 -16.00 7.71
CA ARG A 138 -3.74 -16.34 6.37
C ARG A 138 -3.55 -15.12 5.49
N VAL A 139 -2.56 -15.18 4.61
CA VAL A 139 -2.38 -14.19 3.55
C VAL A 139 -3.48 -14.42 2.52
N ASP A 140 -4.36 -13.44 2.35
CA ASP A 140 -5.30 -13.44 1.23
C ASP A 140 -4.65 -12.71 0.05
N ASN A 141 -4.39 -13.46 -1.03
CA ASN A 141 -3.76 -12.93 -2.23
C ASN A 141 -4.61 -11.80 -2.88
N LEU A 142 -5.93 -11.81 -2.70
CA LEU A 142 -6.81 -10.76 -3.21
C LEU A 142 -6.61 -9.46 -2.43
N GLU A 143 -6.54 -9.53 -1.10
CA GLU A 143 -6.29 -8.36 -0.26
C GLU A 143 -4.93 -7.73 -0.58
N VAL A 144 -3.89 -8.56 -0.74
CA VAL A 144 -2.55 -8.10 -1.18
C VAL A 144 -2.64 -7.42 -2.53
N PHE A 145 -3.31 -8.04 -3.52
CA PHE A 145 -3.43 -7.47 -4.86
C PHE A 145 -4.14 -6.11 -4.86
N TYR A 146 -5.22 -5.95 -4.11
CA TYR A 146 -5.91 -4.66 -3.97
C TYR A 146 -5.01 -3.59 -3.39
N VAL A 147 -4.25 -3.91 -2.34
CA VAL A 147 -3.31 -2.97 -1.72
C VAL A 147 -2.24 -2.51 -2.72
N LEU A 148 -1.64 -3.43 -3.49
CA LEU A 148 -0.62 -3.10 -4.48
C LEU A 148 -1.17 -2.18 -5.60
N ILE A 149 -2.40 -2.41 -6.06
CA ILE A 149 -3.03 -1.54 -7.08
C ILE A 149 -3.27 -0.15 -6.52
N ILE A 150 -3.86 -0.07 -5.33
CA ILE A 150 -4.22 1.22 -4.70
C ILE A 150 -2.95 2.02 -4.40
N SER A 151 -1.88 1.38 -3.92
CA SER A 151 -0.61 2.06 -3.66
C SER A 151 0.00 2.65 -4.93
N ILE A 152 -0.04 1.92 -6.05
CA ILE A 152 0.45 2.41 -7.35
C ILE A 152 -0.39 3.59 -7.82
N ILE A 153 -1.72 3.50 -7.74
CA ILE A 153 -2.63 4.60 -8.14
C ILE A 153 -2.34 5.87 -7.32
N ILE A 154 -2.23 5.75 -6.00
CA ILE A 154 -1.92 6.89 -5.13
C ILE A 154 -0.54 7.49 -5.47
N CYS A 155 0.46 6.65 -5.70
CA CYS A 155 1.80 7.09 -6.09
C CYS A 155 1.80 7.83 -7.43
N LEU A 156 1.05 7.35 -8.42
CA LEU A 156 0.91 8.02 -9.71
C LEU A 156 0.23 9.39 -9.56
N ILE A 157 -0.88 9.46 -8.81
CA ILE A 157 -1.59 10.71 -8.52
C ILE A 157 -0.65 11.72 -7.85
N ALA A 158 0.11 11.27 -6.84
CA ALA A 158 1.08 12.09 -6.14
C ALA A 158 2.18 12.62 -7.07
N THR A 159 2.71 11.78 -7.97
CA THR A 159 3.79 12.13 -8.92
C THR A 159 3.35 13.16 -9.98
N THR A 160 2.05 13.22 -10.30
CA THR A 160 1.54 14.19 -11.28
C THR A 160 1.81 15.65 -10.89
N ILE A 161 1.78 15.96 -9.58
CA ILE A 161 1.96 17.32 -9.05
C ILE A 161 3.38 17.87 -9.37
N PRO A 162 4.49 17.20 -8.99
CA PRO A 162 5.83 17.66 -9.34
C PRO A 162 6.08 17.65 -10.85
N ALA A 163 5.51 16.68 -11.58
CA ALA A 163 5.65 16.60 -13.04
C ALA A 163 5.04 17.81 -13.76
N TYR A 164 3.94 18.38 -13.25
CA TYR A 164 3.41 19.63 -13.79
C TYR A 164 4.24 20.85 -13.36
N ARG A 165 4.78 20.84 -12.13
CA ARG A 165 5.63 21.94 -11.64
C ARG A 165 6.93 22.10 -12.44
N SER A 166 7.53 21.02 -12.91
CA SER A 166 8.78 21.06 -13.70
C SER A 166 8.64 21.83 -15.02
N MET A 167 7.43 21.98 -15.56
CA MET A 167 7.18 22.79 -16.76
C MET A 167 7.53 24.25 -16.57
N LYS A 168 7.30 24.79 -15.36
CA LYS A 168 7.41 26.22 -15.05
C LYS A 168 8.85 26.69 -14.85
N VAL A 169 9.82 25.81 -15.06
CA VAL A 169 11.25 26.16 -15.02
C VAL A 169 11.56 27.04 -16.23
N ASP A 170 11.86 28.30 -15.97
CA ASP A 170 12.19 29.32 -16.96
C ASP A 170 13.69 29.23 -17.30
N PRO A 171 14.07 28.87 -18.54
CA PRO A 171 15.47 28.69 -18.92
C PRO A 171 16.30 29.96 -18.75
N ILE A 172 15.71 31.14 -18.95
CA ILE A 172 16.43 32.42 -18.86
C ILE A 172 16.79 32.74 -17.41
N LYS A 173 15.89 32.46 -16.46
CA LYS A 173 16.18 32.63 -15.03
C LYS A 173 17.14 31.57 -14.50
N SER A 174 17.13 30.38 -15.09
CA SER A 174 18.00 29.27 -14.69
C SER A 174 19.46 29.50 -15.06
N LEU A 175 19.73 30.30 -16.10
CA LEU A 175 21.08 30.65 -16.57
C LEU A 175 21.62 31.94 -15.94
N LYS A 176 20.75 32.79 -15.37
CA LYS A 176 21.12 34.11 -14.81
C LYS A 176 21.48 34.08 -13.32
N ASN A 177 21.14 33.00 -12.60
CA ASN A 177 21.36 32.87 -11.16
C ASN A 177 22.76 32.33 -10.78
N ASP A 178 23.73 32.41 -11.70
CA ASP A 178 25.16 32.20 -11.44
C ASP A 178 25.88 33.56 -11.30
#